data_AF-A0A3Q9FN44-F1
#
_entry.id   AF-A0A3Q9FN44-F1
#
_cell.length_a   1.000
_cell.length_b   1.000
_cell.length_c   1.000
_cell.angle_alpha   90.00
_cell.angle_beta   90.00
_cell.angle_gamma   90.00
#
_symmetry.space_group_name_H-M   'P 1'
#
loop_
_entity.id
_entity.type
_entity.pdbx_description
1 polymer ?
#
loop_
_entity_poly.entity_id
_entity_poly.type
_entity_poly.pdbx_seq_one_letter_code
_entity_poly.pdbx_strand_id
1 'polypeptide(L)'
;MQLEREKYAIPIINKLFEWAKEQRVLPKTDIGVAITYFLHHEKGLREYLKNGELLIDNNPIENKIRPLAIGRKNYMFAGNEQGASQIAMFYSFFATAKMNDVEPYK
;
A
#
# COMPACT_ATOMS: atom_id res chain seq x y z
N MET A 1 4.72 -0.30 20.64
CA MET A 1 4.07 -0.53 19.34
C MET A 1 2.96 -1.59 19.38
N GLN A 2 3.23 -2.88 19.65
CA GLN A 2 2.17 -3.93 19.65
C GLN A 2 1.10 -3.71 20.74
N LEU A 3 1.52 -3.41 21.97
CA LEU A 3 0.61 -3.07 23.08
C LEU A 3 -0.27 -1.84 22.80
N GLU A 4 0.25 -0.88 22.04
CA GLU A 4 -0.51 0.32 21.63
C GLU A 4 -1.54 -0.02 20.54
N ARG A 5 -1.19 -0.93 19.61
CA ARG A 5 -2.14 -1.43 18.61
C ARG A 5 -3.29 -2.19 19.26
N GLU A 6 -3.00 -3.02 20.26
CA GLU A 6 -4.05 -3.72 21.01
C GLU A 6 -4.97 -2.76 21.78
N LYS A 7 -4.38 -1.77 22.45
CA LYS A 7 -5.14 -0.82 23.27
C LYS A 7 -5.97 0.16 22.44
N TYR A 8 -5.45 0.64 21.31
CA TYR A 8 -6.07 1.73 20.56
C TYR A 8 -6.57 1.30 19.18
N ALA A 9 -5.78 0.56 18.40
CA ALA A 9 -6.11 0.25 17.02
C ALA A 9 -7.17 -0.87 16.89
N ILE A 10 -7.08 -1.94 17.68
CA ILE A 10 -8.05 -3.06 17.64
C ILE A 10 -9.48 -2.57 17.90
N PRO A 11 -9.77 -1.79 18.96
CA PRO A 11 -11.13 -1.32 19.23
C PRO A 11 -11.69 -0.46 18.09
N ILE A 12 -10.86 0.40 17.50
CA ILE A 12 -11.25 1.29 16.40
C ILE A 12 -11.57 0.48 15.14
N ILE A 13 -10.70 -0.45 14.77
CA ILE A 13 -10.88 -1.30 13.59
C ILE A 13 -12.14 -2.16 13.76
N ASN A 14 -12.36 -2.74 14.94
CA ASN A 14 -13.58 -3.50 15.22
C ASN A 14 -14.82 -2.62 15.05
N LYS A 15 -14.84 -1.44 15.67
CA LYS A 15 -15.97 -0.51 15.55
C LYS A 15 -16.23 -0.09 14.10
N LEU A 16 -15.18 0.13 13.32
CA LEU A 16 -15.28 0.51 11.92
C LEU A 16 -15.88 -0.61 11.05
N PHE A 17 -15.46 -1.86 11.24
CA PHE A 17 -15.99 -2.99 10.49
C PHE A 17 -17.44 -3.31 10.89
N GLU A 18 -17.78 -3.23 12.18
CA GLU A 18 -19.17 -3.39 12.63
C GLU A 18 -20.06 -2.28 12.05
N TRP A 19 -19.62 -1.02 12.11
CA TRP A 19 -20.33 0.09 11.47
C TRP A 19 -20.53 -0.16 9.97
N ALA A 20 -19.51 -0.65 9.26
CA ALA A 20 -19.60 -0.91 7.83
C ALA A 20 -20.60 -2.03 7.49
N LYS A 21 -20.71 -3.08 8.33
CA LYS A 21 -21.68 -4.18 8.17
C LYS A 21 -23.13 -3.72 8.40
N GLU A 22 -23.34 -2.72 9.25
CA GLU A 22 -24.67 -2.18 9.56
C GLU A 22 -25.22 -1.26 8.45
N GLN A 23 -24.38 -0.82 7.50
CA GLN A 23 -24.80 0.11 6.46
C GLN A 23 -25.79 -0.52 5.49
N ARG A 24 -26.99 0.06 5.41
CA ARG A 24 -28.03 -0.32 4.45
C ARG A 24 -27.91 0.53 3.20
N VAL A 25 -27.04 0.14 2.28
CA VAL A 25 -26.80 0.83 1.02
C VAL A 25 -27.13 -0.08 -0.17
N LEU A 26 -27.57 0.53 -1.27
CA LEU A 26 -27.82 -0.22 -2.51
C LEU A 26 -26.48 -0.69 -3.10
N PRO A 27 -26.30 -1.98 -3.41
CA PRO A 27 -25.00 -2.53 -3.81
C PRO A 27 -24.35 -1.88 -5.04
N LYS A 28 -25.16 -1.31 -5.96
CA LYS A 28 -24.70 -0.69 -7.21
C LYS A 28 -24.40 0.80 -7.12
N THR A 29 -24.60 1.41 -5.94
CA THR A 29 -24.20 2.80 -5.72
C THR A 29 -22.71 2.88 -5.43
N ASP A 30 -22.07 4.01 -5.69
CA ASP A 30 -20.64 4.19 -5.41
C ASP A 30 -20.28 3.86 -3.95
N ILE A 31 -21.15 4.25 -3.01
CA ILE A 31 -20.98 3.93 -1.59
C ILE A 31 -21.18 2.44 -1.29
N GLY A 32 -22.13 1.79 -1.97
CA GLY A 32 -22.36 0.35 -1.86
C GLY A 32 -21.18 -0.47 -2.38
N VAL A 33 -20.60 -0.06 -3.50
CA VAL A 33 -19.38 -0.67 -4.05
C VAL A 33 -18.21 -0.46 -3.11
N ALA A 34 -18.01 0.76 -2.58
CA ALA A 34 -16.94 1.07 -1.66
C ALA A 34 -17.03 0.27 -0.34
N ILE A 35 -18.21 0.20 0.28
CA ILE A 35 -18.42 -0.58 1.51
C ILE A 35 -18.21 -2.07 1.26
N THR A 36 -18.74 -2.60 0.15
CA THR A 36 -18.53 -4.00 -0.23
C THR A 36 -17.04 -4.31 -0.42
N TYR A 37 -16.33 -3.44 -1.14
CA TYR A 37 -14.89 -3.56 -1.34
C TYR A 37 -14.13 -3.52 0.01
N PHE A 38 -14.46 -2.57 0.88
CA PHE A 38 -13.85 -2.44 2.20
C PHE A 38 -14.06 -3.70 3.06
N LEU A 39 -15.28 -4.22 3.13
CA LEU A 39 -15.62 -5.43 3.88
C LEU A 39 -14.88 -6.67 3.35
N HIS A 40 -14.76 -6.83 2.03
CA HIS A 40 -14.01 -7.95 1.44
C HIS A 40 -12.52 -7.95 1.84
N HIS A 41 -11.95 -6.80 2.15
CA HIS A 41 -10.52 -6.67 2.50
C HIS A 41 -10.25 -6.75 4.02
N GLU A 42 -11.25 -7.07 4.85
CA GLU A 42 -11.13 -7.10 6.31
C GLU A 42 -9.93 -7.91 6.80
N LYS A 43 -9.74 -9.11 6.23
CA LYS A 43 -8.63 -9.99 6.62
C LYS A 43 -7.27 -9.33 6.42
N GLY A 44 -7.06 -8.68 5.26
CA GLY A 44 -5.80 -8.02 4.94
C GLY A 44 -5.57 -6.77 5.78
N LEU A 45 -6.61 -5.95 5.96
CA LEU A 45 -6.55 -4.73 6.76
C LEU A 45 -6.31 -4.98 8.25
N ARG A 46 -6.58 -6.19 8.75
CA ARG A 46 -6.29 -6.58 10.14
C ARG A 46 -4.89 -7.14 10.34
N GLU A 47 -4.13 -7.42 9.28
CA GLU A 47 -2.86 -8.14 9.42
C GLU A 47 -1.78 -7.28 10.10
N TYR A 48 -1.80 -5.96 9.89
CA TYR A 48 -0.90 -5.05 10.60
C TYR A 48 -1.16 -5.03 12.12
N LEU A 49 -2.33 -5.44 12.60
CA LEU A 49 -2.59 -5.54 14.03
C LEU A 49 -1.84 -6.69 14.68
N LYS A 50 -1.40 -7.69 13.90
CA LYS A 50 -0.71 -8.89 14.38
C LYS A 50 0.80 -8.80 14.21
N ASN A 51 1.26 -8.19 13.11
CA ASN A 51 2.67 -8.05 12.82
C ASN A 51 3.13 -6.61 13.00
N GLY A 52 4.02 -6.39 13.98
CA GLY A 52 4.64 -5.10 14.30
C GLY A 52 5.39 -4.45 13.13
N GLU A 53 5.93 -5.25 12.21
CA GLU A 53 6.69 -4.78 11.04
C GLU A 53 5.80 -4.19 9.96
N LEU A 54 4.54 -4.60 9.91
CA LEU A 54 3.57 -4.07 8.98
C LEU A 54 3.09 -2.69 9.44
N LEU A 55 2.98 -1.78 8.49
CA LEU A 55 2.39 -0.47 8.67
C LEU A 55 0.89 -0.51 8.34
N ILE A 56 0.15 0.44 8.90
CA ILE A 56 -1.30 0.58 8.66
C ILE A 56 -1.60 1.02 7.22
N ASP A 57 -0.68 1.78 6.62
CA ASP A 57 -0.80 2.31 5.28
C ASP A 57 0.40 1.91 4.42
N ASN A 58 0.22 2.07 3.11
CA ASN A 58 1.21 1.82 2.08
C ASN A 58 1.90 3.13 1.64
N ASN A 59 1.74 4.24 2.35
CA ASN A 59 2.28 5.54 1.93
C ASN A 59 3.82 5.50 1.73
N PRO A 60 4.61 4.80 2.57
CA PRO A 60 6.06 4.70 2.33
C PRO A 60 6.41 4.00 1.02
N ILE A 61 5.69 2.95 0.63
CA ILE A 61 5.95 2.27 -0.64
C ILE A 61 5.45 3.11 -1.81
N GLU A 62 4.29 3.77 -1.69
CA GLU A 62 3.78 4.70 -2.71
C GLU A 62 4.75 5.84 -2.98
N ASN A 63 5.34 6.43 -1.93
CA ASN A 63 6.37 7.46 -2.05
C ASN A 63 7.62 6.94 -2.77
N LYS A 64 8.03 5.68 -2.53
CA LYS A 64 9.19 5.05 -3.19
C LYS A 64 8.93 4.75 -4.67
N ILE A 65 7.72 4.35 -5.05
CA ILE A 65 7.37 4.04 -6.44
C ILE A 65 6.94 5.28 -7.24
N ARG A 66 6.59 6.39 -6.58
CA ARG A 66 6.12 7.62 -7.24
C ARG A 66 7.08 8.14 -8.32
N PRO A 67 8.42 8.18 -8.13
CA PRO A 67 9.34 8.60 -9.19
C PRO A 67 9.24 7.74 -10.45
N LEU A 68 9.07 6.42 -10.31
CA LEU A 68 8.85 5.51 -11.43
C LEU A 68 7.51 5.81 -12.12
N ALA A 69 6.44 6.00 -11.35
CA ALA A 69 5.10 6.28 -11.88
C ALA A 69 5.01 7.63 -12.63
N ILE A 70 5.80 8.62 -12.22
CA ILE A 70 5.94 9.90 -12.93
C ILE A 70 6.83 9.73 -14.16
N GLY A 71 7.99 9.07 -13.99
CA GLY A 71 8.98 8.85 -15.03
C GLY A 71 8.47 8.02 -16.21
N ARG A 72 7.50 7.10 -16.00
CA ARG A 72 6.94 6.26 -17.07
C ARG A 72 6.44 7.05 -18.29
N LYS A 73 5.93 8.28 -18.08
CA LYS A 73 5.49 9.16 -19.19
C LYS A 73 6.67 9.62 -20.07
N ASN A 74 7.87 9.69 -19.51
CA ASN A 74 9.09 10.10 -20.23
C ASN A 74 9.74 8.93 -20.99
N TYR A 75 9.37 7.68 -20.68
CA TYR A 75 9.93 6.47 -21.30
C TYR A 75 8.94 5.74 -22.22
N MET A 76 7.85 6.41 -22.64
CA MET A 76 6.78 5.83 -23.47
C MET A 76 7.25 5.24 -24.82
N PHE A 77 8.45 5.61 -25.28
CA PHE A 77 9.05 5.12 -26.53
C PHE A 77 9.97 3.90 -26.35
N ALA A 78 10.27 3.50 -25.11
CA ALA A 78 11.09 2.33 -24.76
C ALA A 78 10.17 1.14 -24.37
N GLY A 79 9.30 0.73 -25.29
CA GLY A 79 8.18 -0.17 -25.01
C GLY A 79 8.42 -1.64 -25.34
N ASN A 80 9.50 -2.25 -24.84
CA ASN A 80 9.65 -3.71 -24.91
C ASN A 80 9.80 -4.31 -23.51
N GLU A 81 9.40 -5.58 -23.35
CA GLU A 81 9.40 -6.29 -22.07
C GLU A 81 10.80 -6.35 -21.44
N GLN A 82 11.82 -6.48 -22.28
CA GLN A 82 13.22 -6.51 -21.84
C GLN A 82 13.65 -5.19 -21.19
N GLY A 83 13.26 -4.06 -21.77
CA GLY A 83 13.50 -2.72 -21.22
C GLY A 83 12.73 -2.51 -19.92
N ALA A 84 11.51 -3.01 -19.81
CA ALA A 84 10.75 -2.97 -18.56
C ALA A 84 11.45 -3.76 -17.43
N SER A 85 11.97 -4.96 -17.75
CA SER A 85 12.73 -5.79 -16.80
C SER A 85 14.04 -5.11 -16.36
N GLN A 86 14.78 -4.52 -17.30
CA GLN A 86 16.00 -3.77 -17.00
C GLN A 86 15.72 -2.55 -16.10
N ILE A 87 14.67 -1.78 -16.42
CA ILE A 87 14.25 -0.65 -15.60
C ILE A 87 13.87 -1.12 -14.19
N ALA A 88 13.09 -2.19 -14.06
CA ALA A 88 12.71 -2.75 -12.76
C ALA A 88 13.94 -3.15 -11.93
N MET A 89 14.96 -3.75 -12.58
CA MET A 89 16.23 -4.10 -11.93
C MET A 89 16.97 -2.86 -11.41
N PHE A 90 17.14 -1.82 -12.24
CA PHE A 90 17.83 -0.60 -11.83
C PHE A 90 17.10 0.13 -10.70
N TYR A 91 15.78 0.31 -10.80
CA TYR A 91 15.00 0.97 -9.75
C TYR A 91 15.06 0.20 -8.44
N SER A 92 14.99 -1.14 -8.48
CA SER A 92 15.11 -1.97 -7.28
C SER A 92 16.51 -1.87 -6.66
N PHE A 93 17.56 -1.91 -7.48
CA PHE A 93 18.94 -1.77 -7.04
C PHE A 93 19.19 -0.41 -6.37
N PHE A 94 18.84 0.70 -7.03
CA PHE A 94 19.04 2.04 -6.46
C PHE A 94 18.16 2.30 -5.24
N ALA A 95 16.92 1.79 -5.21
CA ALA A 95 16.08 1.87 -4.03
C ALA A 95 16.71 1.13 -2.84
N THR A 96 17.33 -0.03 -3.08
CA THR A 96 18.01 -0.82 -2.06
C THR A 96 19.27 -0.13 -1.56
N ALA A 97 20.10 0.42 -2.46
CA ALA A 97 21.28 1.20 -2.10
C ALA A 97 20.89 2.40 -1.20
N LYS A 98 19.87 3.15 -1.60
CA LYS A 98 19.32 4.27 -0.81
C LYS A 98 18.78 3.83 0.55
N MET A 99 18.15 2.65 0.65
CA MET A 99 17.66 2.12 1.93
C MET A 99 18.77 1.68 2.88
N ASN A 100 19.99 1.45 2.37
CA ASN A 100 21.17 1.08 3.16
C ASN A 100 22.18 2.23 3.29
N ASP A 101 21.75 3.48 3.01
CA ASP A 101 22.60 4.68 3.06
C ASP A 101 23.87 4.59 2.17
N VAL A 102 23.81 3.80 1.09
CA VAL A 102 24.88 3.70 0.09
C VAL A 102 24.63 4.74 -1.00
N GLU A 103 25.41 5.80 -0.99
CA GLU A 103 25.31 6.91 -1.94
C GLU A 103 26.39 6.79 -3.04
N PRO A 104 26.02 6.67 -4.33
CA PRO A 104 26.97 6.40 -5.41
C PRO A 104 27.89 7.59 -5.76
N TYR A 105 27.66 8.77 -5.17
CA TYR A 105 28.42 10.00 -5.45
C TYR A 105 29.31 10.45 -4.28
N LYS A 106 29.57 9.57 -3.30
CA LYS A 106 30.63 9.77 -2.30
C LYS A 106 31.88 8.99 -2.67
#